data_AF-A0A2W6BC00-F1
#
_entry.id   AF-A0A2W6BC00-F1
#
_cell.length_a   1.000
_cell.length_b   1.000
_cell.length_c   1.000
_cell.angle_alpha   90.00
_cell.angle_beta   90.00
_cell.angle_gamma   90.00
#
_symmetry.space_group_name_H-M   'P 1'
#
loop_
_entity.id
_entity.type
_entity.pdbx_description
1 polymer ?
#
loop_
_entity_poly.entity_id
_entity_poly.type
_entity_poly.pdbx_seq_one_letter_code
_entity_poly.pdbx_strand_id
1 'polypeptide(L)'
;MTVIVELRDETRALIDEARGEQDVATFLAQAGEQIAKRRIARRQAPAELTPADHIRMADAGEATAHSLEESRRRVFAAIDAMAEAKRR
;
A
#
# COMPACT_ATOMS: atom_id res chain seq x y z
N MET A 1 -23.34 2.43 -19.37
CA MET A 1 -22.11 3.03 -19.93
C MET A 1 -21.26 1.88 -20.43
N THR A 2 -20.84 1.92 -21.69
CA THR A 2 -20.09 0.82 -22.32
C THR A 2 -18.70 1.36 -22.67
N VAL A 3 -17.66 0.60 -22.33
CA VAL A 3 -16.26 0.94 -22.62
C VAL A 3 -15.72 -0.11 -23.57
N ILE A 4 -15.14 0.35 -24.68
CA ILE A 4 -14.50 -0.53 -25.66
C ILE A 4 -13.00 -0.41 -25.45
N VAL A 5 -12.32 -1.56 -25.35
CA VAL A 5 -10.87 -1.64 -25.14
C VAL A 5 -10.28 -2.56 -26.20
N GLU A 6 -9.34 -2.03 -26.96
CA GLU A 6 -8.55 -2.81 -27.92
C GLU A 6 -7.33 -3.39 -27.22
N LEU A 7 -7.17 -4.71 -27.31
CA LEU A 7 -6.06 -5.44 -26.71
C LEU A 7 -5.21 -6.03 -27.83
N ARG A 8 -3.88 -5.93 -27.68
CA ARG A 8 -2.96 -6.73 -28.48
C ARG A 8 -3.01 -8.18 -28.02
N ASP A 9 -2.74 -9.11 -28.91
CA ASP A 9 -2.84 -10.56 -28.63
C ASP A 9 -1.99 -10.98 -27.43
N GLU A 10 -0.76 -10.47 -27.32
CA GLU A 10 0.14 -10.71 -26.19
C GLU A 10 -0.47 -10.27 -24.85
N THR A 11 -1.10 -9.08 -24.84
CA THR A 11 -1.74 -8.54 -23.63
C THR A 11 -3.00 -9.33 -23.28
N ARG A 12 -3.76 -9.77 -24.29
CA ARG A 12 -4.93 -10.63 -24.10
C ARG A 12 -4.53 -11.97 -23.47
N ALA A 13 -3.46 -12.61 -23.95
CA ALA A 13 -2.96 -13.86 -23.39
C ALA A 13 -2.61 -13.72 -21.89
N LEU A 14 -1.91 -12.63 -21.52
CA LEU A 14 -1.59 -12.35 -20.13
C LEU A 14 -2.83 -12.11 -19.26
N ILE A 15 -3.85 -11.43 -19.80
CA ILE A 15 -5.12 -11.22 -19.09
C ILE A 15 -5.87 -12.54 -18.93
N ASP A 16 -5.90 -13.38 -19.96
CA ASP A 16 -6.55 -14.69 -19.92
C ASP A 16 -5.88 -15.62 -18.90
N GLU A 17 -4.56 -15.57 -18.78
CA GLU A 17 -3.82 -16.28 -17.73
C GLU A 17 -4.16 -15.74 -16.33
N ALA A 18 -4.13 -14.41 -16.16
CA ALA A 18 -4.35 -13.78 -14.85
C ALA A 18 -5.78 -13.88 -14.33
N ARG A 19 -6.79 -13.89 -15.21
CA ARG A 19 -8.21 -13.97 -14.82
C ARG A 19 -8.65 -15.39 -14.48
N GLY A 20 -7.92 -16.41 -14.95
CA GLY A 20 -8.33 -17.81 -14.87
C GLY A 20 -9.72 -18.03 -15.49
N GLU A 21 -10.68 -18.48 -14.69
CA GLU A 21 -12.05 -18.76 -15.14
C GLU A 21 -12.97 -17.53 -15.14
N GLN A 22 -12.54 -16.40 -14.57
CA GLN A 22 -13.37 -15.19 -14.49
C GLN A 22 -13.62 -14.60 -15.88
N ASP A 23 -14.83 -14.07 -16.10
CA ASP A 23 -15.16 -13.32 -17.31
C ASP A 23 -14.22 -12.11 -17.53
N VAL A 24 -13.75 -11.92 -18.76
CA VAL A 24 -12.79 -10.87 -19.15
C VAL A 24 -13.30 -9.48 -18.82
N ALA A 25 -14.56 -9.18 -19.11
CA ALA A 25 -15.11 -7.85 -18.89
C ALA A 25 -15.19 -7.53 -17.40
N THR A 26 -15.59 -8.52 -16.60
CA THR A 26 -15.65 -8.41 -15.14
C THR A 26 -14.25 -8.20 -14.53
N PHE A 27 -13.28 -8.99 -14.97
CA PHE A 27 -11.89 -8.88 -14.52
C PHE A 27 -11.31 -7.49 -14.82
N LEU A 28 -11.48 -7.01 -16.06
CA LEU A 28 -10.99 -5.69 -16.47
C LEU A 28 -11.67 -4.54 -15.73
N ALA A 29 -12.98 -4.64 -15.48
CA ALA A 29 -13.71 -3.63 -14.72
C ALA A 29 -13.18 -3.54 -13.28
N GLN A 30 -13.00 -4.67 -12.61
CA GLN A 30 -12.47 -4.72 -11.24
C GLN A 30 -11.03 -4.22 -11.17
N ALA A 31 -10.16 -4.64 -12.09
CA ALA A 31 -8.79 -4.18 -12.17
C ALA A 31 -8.73 -2.66 -12.39
N GLY A 32 -9.55 -2.14 -13.31
CA GLY A 32 -9.70 -0.70 -13.57
C GLY A 32 -10.16 0.07 -12.35
N GLU A 33 -11.16 -0.44 -11.62
CA GLU A 33 -11.64 0.17 -10.38
C GLU A 33 -10.55 0.24 -9.30
N GLN A 34 -9.78 -0.84 -9.11
CA GLN A 34 -8.68 -0.85 -8.15
C GLN A 34 -7.60 0.18 -8.50
N ILE A 35 -7.22 0.28 -9.77
CA ILE A 35 -6.25 1.28 -10.24
C ILE A 35 -6.79 2.69 -10.02
N ALA A 36 -8.07 2.93 -10.35
CA ALA A 36 -8.71 4.22 -10.13
C ALA A 36 -8.72 4.61 -8.64
N LYS A 37 -9.10 3.69 -7.74
CA LYS A 37 -9.06 3.90 -6.29
C LYS A 37 -7.66 4.26 -5.80
N ARG A 38 -6.62 3.51 -6.23
CA ARG A 38 -5.23 3.82 -5.89
C ARG A 38 -4.79 5.18 -6.40
N ARG A 39 -5.21 5.56 -7.61
CA ARG A 39 -4.87 6.85 -8.21
C ARG A 39 -5.57 8.02 -7.51
N ILE A 40 -6.82 7.84 -7.07
CA ILE A 40 -7.55 8.82 -6.26
C ILE A 40 -6.89 8.95 -4.89
N ALA A 41 -6.62 7.84 -4.21
CA ALA A 41 -5.97 7.84 -2.90
C ALA A 41 -4.57 8.48 -2.94
N ARG A 42 -3.79 8.24 -4.00
CA ARG A 42 -2.49 8.91 -4.20
C ARG A 42 -2.61 10.41 -4.51
N ARG A 43 -3.73 10.85 -5.08
CA ARG A 43 -3.99 12.26 -5.40
C ARG A 43 -4.60 13.04 -4.25
N GLN A 44 -5.25 12.35 -3.31
CA GLN A 44 -5.56 12.94 -2.02
C GLN A 44 -4.22 13.15 -1.31
N ALA A 45 -3.84 14.42 -1.12
CA ALA A 45 -2.78 14.74 -0.19
C ALA A 45 -3.15 14.08 1.15
N PRO A 46 -2.19 13.47 1.87
CA PRO A 46 -2.47 13.04 3.23
C PRO A 46 -3.06 14.25 3.95
N ALA A 47 -4.19 14.04 4.64
CA ALA A 47 -4.83 15.12 5.38
C ALA A 47 -3.75 15.77 6.25
N GLU A 48 -3.60 17.10 6.15
CA GLU A 48 -2.65 17.81 7.00
C GLU A 48 -3.01 17.49 8.44
N LEU A 49 -2.05 16.90 9.16
CA LEU A 49 -2.23 16.61 10.57
C LEU A 49 -2.40 17.95 11.29
N THR A 50 -3.53 18.09 11.97
CA THR A 50 -3.78 19.29 12.78
C THR A 50 -2.96 19.20 14.07
N PRO A 51 -2.66 20.32 14.73
CA PRO A 51 -2.07 20.29 16.08
C PRO A 51 -2.84 19.40 17.07
N ALA A 52 -4.17 19.29 16.92
CA ALA A 52 -4.99 18.41 17.75
C ALA A 52 -4.78 16.91 17.44
N ASP A 53 -4.45 16.55 16.19
CA ASP A 53 -4.04 15.18 15.84
C ASP A 53 -2.71 14.82 16.51
N HIS A 54 -1.75 15.76 16.52
CA HIS A 54 -0.46 15.56 17.17
C HIS A 54 -0.60 15.35 18.69
N ILE A 55 -1.49 16.10 19.35
CA ILE A 55 -1.79 15.92 20.78
C ILE A 55 -2.38 14.54 21.03
N ARG A 56 -3.42 14.14 20.26
CA ARG A 56 -4.02 12.81 20.40
C ARG A 56 -3.03 11.68 20.16
N MET A 57 -2.10 11.86 19.22
CA MET A 57 -1.04 10.89 18.96
C MET A 57 -0.01 10.82 20.10
N ALA A 58 0.34 11.96 20.70
CA ALA A 58 1.21 12.01 21.87
C ALA A 58 0.57 11.27 23.06
N ASP A 59 -0.70 11.58 23.36
CA ASP A 59 -1.46 10.93 24.43
C ASP A 59 -1.56 9.41 24.24
N ALA A 60 -1.82 8.96 23.00
CA ALA A 60 -1.85 7.54 22.67
C ALA A 60 -0.46 6.86 22.78
N GLY A 61 0.60 7.61 22.47
CA GLY A 61 1.99 7.15 22.54
C GLY A 61 2.50 6.99 23.97
N GLU A 62 2.04 7.83 24.91
CA GLU A 62 2.45 7.75 26.32
C GLU A 62 2.09 6.39 26.95
N ALA A 63 0.94 5.81 26.61
CA ALA A 63 0.51 4.51 27.12
C ALA A 63 1.42 3.34 26.70
N THR A 64 2.21 3.52 25.63
CA THR A 64 3.15 2.52 25.08
C THR A 64 4.59 3.03 25.05
N ALA A 65 4.87 4.10 25.81
CA ALA A 65 6.16 4.73 25.81
C ALA A 65 7.24 3.80 26.40
N HIS A 66 8.32 3.65 25.65
CA HIS A 66 9.51 2.94 26.09
C HIS A 66 10.55 3.93 26.61
N SER A 67 11.44 3.46 27.48
CA SER A 67 12.61 4.26 27.84
C SER A 67 13.45 4.59 26.60
N LEU A 68 14.18 5.72 26.63
CA LEU A 68 15.09 6.09 25.54
C LEU A 68 16.12 4.98 25.26
N GLU A 69 16.59 4.32 26.31
CA GLU A 69 17.56 3.23 26.19
C GLU A 69 16.96 2.00 25.50
N GLU A 70 15.72 1.64 25.83
CA GLU A 70 15.01 0.53 25.19
C GLU A 70 14.70 0.83 23.73
N SER A 71 14.22 2.05 23.43
CA SER A 71 14.01 2.52 22.06
C SER A 71 15.31 2.45 21.25
N ARG A 72 16.44 2.88 21.82
CA ARG A 72 17.76 2.78 21.20
C ARG A 72 18.12 1.34 20.88
N ARG A 73 18.00 0.42 21.84
CA ARG A 73 18.32 -1.02 21.63
C ARG A 73 17.47 -1.63 20.50
N ARG A 74 16.16 -1.33 20.46
CA ARG A 74 15.24 -1.86 19.44
C ARG A 74 15.56 -1.35 18.04
N VAL A 75 15.89 -0.06 17.90
CA VAL A 75 16.27 0.53 16.61
C VAL A 75 17.56 -0.10 16.08
N PHE A 76 18.60 -0.24 16.91
CA PHE A 76 19.84 -0.86 16.47
C PHE A 76 19.66 -2.34 16.09
N ALA A 77 18.91 -3.11 16.88
CA ALA A 77 18.59 -4.49 16.55
C ALA A 77 17.83 -4.62 15.20
N ALA A 78 16.92 -3.69 14.91
CA ALA A 78 16.20 -3.67 13.63
C ALA A 78 17.12 -3.32 12.45
N ILE A 79 18.03 -2.35 12.62
CA ILE A 79 19.02 -1.99 11.61
C ILE A 79 19.92 -3.18 11.27
N ASP A 80 20.40 -3.89 12.29
CA ASP A 80 21.25 -5.07 12.10
C ASP A 80 20.50 -6.20 11.37
N ALA A 81 19.26 -6.46 11.74
CA ALA A 81 18.40 -7.45 11.07
C ALA A 81 18.15 -7.11 9.59
N MET A 82 17.93 -5.82 9.25
CA MET A 82 17.79 -5.37 7.87
C MET A 82 19.10 -5.52 7.07
N ALA A 83 20.24 -5.26 7.71
CA ALA A 83 21.55 -5.44 7.08
C ALA A 83 21.91 -6.92 6.84
N GLU A 84 21.42 -7.83 7.68
CA GLU A 84 21.54 -9.27 7.45
C GLU A 84 20.61 -9.75 6.33
N ALA A 85 19.36 -9.29 6.31
CA ALA A 85 18.40 -9.64 5.25
C ALA A 85 18.86 -9.22 3.84
N LYS A 86 19.59 -8.10 3.73
CA LYS A 86 20.14 -7.62 2.45
C LYS A 86 21.35 -8.41 1.95
N ARG A 87 21.98 -9.22 2.82
CA ARG A 87 23.18 -10.03 2.50
C ARG A 87 22.85 -11.45 2.04
N ARG A 88 21.58 -11.84 2.08
CA ARG A 88 21.05 -13.12 1.57
C ARG A 88 20.34 -12.88 0.25
#